data_AF-A0A7X0H124-F1
#
_entry.id   AF-A0A7X0H124-F1
#
_cell.length_a   1.000
_cell.length_b   1.000
_cell.length_c   1.000
_cell.angle_alpha   90.00
_cell.angle_beta   90.00
_cell.angle_gamma   90.00
#
_symmetry.space_group_name_H-M   'P 1'
#
loop_
_entity.id
_entity.type
_entity.pdbx_description
1 polymer ?
#
loop_
_entity_poly.entity_id
_entity_poly.type
_entity_poly.pdbx_seq_one_letter_code
_entity_poly.pdbx_strand_id
1 'polypeptide(L)'
;MATVGKIRRFAELDVFTMTGTVVGQQGRTSTHLSSETTTHGGGGYLHQGSGFISAPTTRTSVSSSSTHHQRLFARKDDGDEFDVEFPDVQFGIREGHRVSVVCAGPKRTGRGHPMALVNHTTGNHQMLPARVNWILSNRIKLYAISAGAALLILAVIALSVSGSVTGGIMPVAFLIGGGVVAWEVFRWLTLYRQVRLEVENVAQSTLQKEEDPTRAA
;
A
#
# COMPACT_ATOMS: atom_id res chain seq x y z
N MET A 1 0.46 -14.14 14.09
CA MET A 1 -0.28 -13.42 13.03
C MET A 1 -0.97 -14.43 12.14
N ALA A 2 -2.30 -14.57 12.24
CA ALA A 2 -3.06 -15.50 11.41
C ALA A 2 -3.29 -14.90 10.01
N THR A 3 -3.08 -15.70 8.97
CA THR A 3 -3.10 -15.29 7.57
C THR A 3 -4.50 -14.81 7.16
N VAL A 4 -4.64 -13.52 6.83
CA VAL A 4 -5.86 -12.98 6.23
C VAL A 4 -6.07 -13.65 4.87
N GLY A 5 -7.27 -14.17 4.63
CA GLY A 5 -7.60 -14.90 3.40
C GLY A 5 -7.33 -14.05 2.15
N LYS A 6 -6.76 -14.65 1.11
CA LYS A 6 -6.51 -13.96 -0.18
C LYS A 6 -7.84 -13.49 -0.77
N ILE A 7 -8.05 -12.17 -0.84
CA ILE A 7 -9.19 -11.55 -1.54
C ILE A 7 -9.08 -11.88 -3.03
N ARG A 8 -10.08 -12.54 -3.60
CA ARG A 8 -10.08 -12.95 -5.02
C ARG A 8 -10.94 -12.03 -5.89
N ARG A 9 -11.96 -11.37 -5.33
CA ARG A 9 -12.84 -10.42 -6.03
C ARG A 9 -13.19 -9.22 -5.14
N PHE A 10 -13.37 -8.03 -5.73
CA PHE A 10 -13.75 -6.81 -5.01
C PHE A 10 -15.12 -6.93 -4.32
N ALA A 11 -16.05 -7.72 -4.87
CA ALA A 11 -17.34 -8.04 -4.23
C ALA A 11 -17.20 -8.86 -2.93
N GLU A 12 -16.01 -9.38 -2.65
CA GLU A 12 -15.69 -10.06 -1.39
C GLU A 12 -15.10 -9.10 -0.36
N LEU A 13 -14.84 -7.84 -0.70
CA LEU A 13 -14.35 -6.83 0.24
C LEU A 13 -15.53 -6.35 1.10
N ASP A 14 -15.40 -6.53 2.40
CA ASP A 14 -16.32 -6.03 3.40
C ASP A 14 -15.61 -4.98 4.24
N VAL A 15 -16.29 -3.86 4.48
CA VAL A 15 -15.81 -2.79 5.35
C VAL A 15 -16.62 -2.86 6.63
N PHE A 16 -15.95 -3.05 7.74
CA PHE A 16 -16.58 -3.15 9.04
C PHE A 16 -15.82 -2.35 10.09
N THR A 17 -16.54 -1.85 11.08
CA THR A 17 -15.98 -1.01 12.14
C THR A 17 -15.94 -1.78 13.44
N MET A 18 -14.81 -1.73 14.14
CA MET A 18 -14.65 -2.25 15.48
C MET A 18 -14.49 -1.09 16.44
N THR A 19 -15.46 -0.90 17.32
CA THR A 19 -15.46 0.17 18.32
C THR A 19 -15.16 -0.39 19.70
N GLY A 20 -14.38 0.33 20.49
CA GLY A 20 -14.09 -0.05 21.86
C GLY A 20 -13.31 1.02 22.62
N THR A 21 -13.12 0.79 23.91
CA THR A 21 -12.35 1.65 24.80
C THR A 21 -10.94 1.12 24.94
N VAL A 22 -9.94 1.98 24.75
CA VAL A 22 -8.53 1.59 24.88
C VAL A 22 -8.23 1.22 26.33
N VAL A 23 -7.74 0.00 26.54
CA VAL A 23 -7.33 -0.54 27.84
C VAL A 23 -5.81 -0.61 27.99
N GLY A 24 -5.07 -0.51 26.89
CA GLY A 24 -3.62 -0.50 26.90
C GLY A 24 -3.02 -0.10 25.56
N GLN A 25 -1.75 0.26 25.58
CA GLN A 25 -0.99 0.56 24.37
C GLN A 25 0.47 0.10 24.47
N GLN A 26 1.05 -0.27 23.33
CA GLN A 26 2.44 -0.69 23.22
C GLN A 26 3.09 -0.05 21.97
N GLY A 27 4.18 0.68 22.17
CA GLY A 27 4.98 1.25 21.08
C GLY A 27 6.18 0.37 20.71
N ARG A 28 6.53 0.31 19.43
CA ARG A 28 7.74 -0.35 18.92
C ARG A 28 8.27 0.41 17.71
N THR A 29 9.56 0.71 17.67
CA THR A 29 10.19 1.31 16.48
C THR A 29 10.91 0.24 15.67
N SER A 30 10.69 0.21 14.36
CA SER A 30 11.46 -0.59 13.40
C SER A 30 12.38 0.32 12.60
N THR A 31 13.70 0.11 12.66
CA THR A 31 14.68 0.87 11.87
C THR A 31 15.31 -0.03 10.81
N HIS A 32 15.24 0.40 9.56
CA HIS A 32 15.89 -0.24 8.42
C HIS A 32 17.11 0.58 8.00
N LEU A 33 18.27 -0.08 7.90
CA LEU A 33 19.53 0.53 7.49
C LEU A 33 20.02 -0.15 6.20
N SER A 34 20.29 0.63 5.17
CA SER A 34 20.93 0.17 3.93
C SER A 34 22.23 0.91 3.71
N SER A 35 23.28 0.16 3.35
CA SER A 35 24.59 0.70 3.02
C SER A 35 24.99 0.21 1.63
N GLU A 36 25.37 1.13 0.76
CA GLU A 36 25.87 0.85 -0.59
C GLU A 36 27.28 1.38 -0.71
N THR A 37 28.24 0.49 -0.97
CA THR A 37 29.64 0.86 -1.21
C THR A 37 29.96 0.62 -2.68
N THR A 38 30.29 1.69 -3.39
CA THR A 38 30.76 1.66 -4.78
C THR A 38 32.24 1.99 -4.84
N THR A 39 33.04 1.05 -5.32
CA THR A 39 34.48 1.22 -5.53
C THR A 39 34.78 1.28 -7.03
N HIS A 40 35.37 2.38 -7.48
CA HIS A 40 35.90 2.50 -8.83
C HIS A 40 37.38 2.14 -8.79
N GLY A 41 37.77 1.13 -9.58
CA GLY A 41 39.17 0.71 -9.71
C GLY A 41 40.03 1.85 -10.25
N GLY A 42 41.19 2.04 -9.62
CA GLY A 42 42.23 2.93 -10.12
C GLY A 42 42.86 2.36 -11.38
N GLY A 43 43.22 3.23 -12.33
CA GLY A 43 43.90 2.87 -13.58
C GLY A 43 45.23 3.58 -13.69
N GLY A 44 46.16 3.02 -14.45
CA GLY A 44 47.43 3.67 -14.71
C GLY A 44 48.23 2.98 -15.80
N TYR A 45 49.16 3.72 -16.41
CA TYR A 45 50.11 3.17 -17.36
C TYR A 45 51.51 3.72 -17.04
N LEU A 46 52.52 2.89 -17.26
CA LEU A 46 53.93 3.20 -17.05
C LEU A 46 54.71 2.87 -18.32
N HIS A 47 55.53 3.82 -18.78
CA HIS A 47 56.44 3.63 -19.90
C HIS A 47 57.82 4.25 -19.59
N GLN A 48 58.86 3.42 -19.64
CA GLN A 48 60.26 3.81 -19.41
C GLN A 48 60.47 4.66 -18.13
N GLY A 49 59.87 4.23 -17.02
CA GLY A 49 60.06 4.86 -15.70
C GLY A 49 59.22 6.11 -15.45
N SER A 50 58.39 6.55 -16.42
CA SER A 50 57.42 7.63 -16.24
C SER A 50 56.01 7.16 -16.56
N GLY A 51 54.99 7.66 -15.87
CA GLY A 51 53.63 7.18 -16.05
C GLY A 51 52.60 7.85 -15.15
N PHE A 52 51.34 7.60 -15.45
CA PHE A 52 50.21 8.10 -14.67
C PHE A 52 49.58 6.95 -13.90
N ILE A 53 49.34 7.16 -12.60
CA ILE A 53 48.60 6.23 -11.74
C ILE A 53 47.47 7.00 -11.10
N SER A 54 46.25 6.51 -11.26
CA SER A 54 45.07 6.99 -10.57
C SER A 54 44.73 6.03 -9.44
N ALA A 55 44.56 6.58 -8.23
CA ALA A 55 44.14 5.78 -7.10
C ALA A 55 42.66 5.35 -7.25
N PRO A 56 42.28 4.16 -6.76
CA PRO A 56 40.88 3.77 -6.70
C PRO A 56 40.10 4.75 -5.83
N THR A 57 38.86 5.02 -6.22
CA THR A 57 37.95 5.88 -5.44
C THR A 57 36.80 5.05 -4.90
N THR A 58 36.58 5.11 -3.58
CA THR A 58 35.49 4.40 -2.90
C THR A 58 34.48 5.40 -2.39
N ARG A 59 33.19 5.17 -2.66
CA ARG A 59 32.07 5.93 -2.12
C ARG A 59 31.15 4.99 -1.34
N THR A 60 30.86 5.34 -0.09
CA THR A 60 29.85 4.64 0.71
C THR A 60 28.67 5.57 0.94
N SER A 61 27.46 5.11 0.61
CA SER A 61 26.20 5.77 0.94
C SER A 61 25.46 4.94 1.98
N VAL A 62 25.03 5.59 3.07
CA VAL A 62 24.24 4.95 4.12
C VAL A 62 22.89 5.66 4.19
N SER A 63 21.81 4.89 4.10
CA SER A 63 20.45 5.38 4.25
C SER A 63 19.75 4.63 5.39
N SER A 64 18.97 5.35 6.18
CA SER A 64 18.22 4.81 7.31
C SER A 64 16.77 5.26 7.22
N SER A 65 15.84 4.35 7.49
CA SER A 65 14.40 4.61 7.56
C SER A 65 13.84 3.99 8.83
N SER A 66 13.18 4.79 9.67
CA SER A 66 12.53 4.29 10.88
C SER A 66 11.02 4.42 10.78
N THR A 67 10.31 3.39 11.20
CA THR A 67 8.84 3.32 11.25
C THR A 67 8.41 3.07 12.68
N HIS A 68 7.53 3.90 13.22
CA HIS A 68 6.99 3.71 14.56
C HIS A 68 5.70 2.88 14.48
N HIS A 69 5.64 1.80 15.23
CA HIS A 69 4.49 0.91 15.32
C HIS A 69 3.82 1.12 16.68
N GLN A 70 2.53 1.44 16.69
CA GLN A 70 1.73 1.53 17.89
C GLN A 70 0.67 0.43 17.86
N ARG A 71 0.74 -0.48 18.83
CA ARG A 71 -0.28 -1.49 19.08
C ARG A 71 -1.23 -0.98 20.15
N LEU A 72 -2.51 -1.03 19.86
CA LEU A 72 -3.58 -0.63 20.74
C LEU A 72 -4.35 -1.87 21.16
N PHE A 73 -4.64 -1.97 22.46
CA PHE A 73 -5.52 -2.97 23.03
C PHE A 73 -6.81 -2.26 23.42
N ALA A 74 -7.93 -2.64 22.80
CA ALA A 74 -9.22 -2.02 23.02
C ALA A 74 -10.27 -3.07 23.38
N ARG A 75 -11.11 -2.75 24.36
CA ARG A 75 -12.22 -3.59 24.80
C ARG A 75 -13.53 -3.09 24.20
N LYS A 76 -14.27 -3.97 23.55
CA LYS A 76 -15.60 -3.69 23.00
C LYS A 76 -16.63 -3.58 24.12
N ASP A 77 -17.79 -3.03 23.77
CA ASP A 77 -18.94 -2.93 24.66
C ASP A 77 -19.45 -4.33 25.09
N ASP A 78 -19.24 -5.35 24.25
CA ASP A 78 -19.55 -6.77 24.56
C ASP A 78 -18.55 -7.44 25.54
N GLY A 79 -17.51 -6.71 25.98
CA GLY A 79 -16.47 -7.21 26.88
C GLY A 79 -15.28 -7.89 26.19
N ASP A 80 -15.41 -8.22 24.90
CA ASP A 80 -14.33 -8.78 24.09
C ASP A 80 -13.20 -7.78 23.86
N GLU A 81 -11.95 -8.22 24.02
CA GLU A 81 -10.77 -7.43 23.72
C GLU A 81 -10.26 -7.71 22.29
N PHE A 82 -9.86 -6.65 21.59
CA PHE A 82 -9.20 -6.74 20.30
C PHE A 82 -7.94 -5.89 20.29
N ASP A 83 -6.91 -6.39 19.61
CA ASP A 83 -5.65 -5.69 19.44
C ASP A 83 -5.41 -5.33 17.98
N VAL A 84 -4.89 -4.12 17.76
CA VAL A 84 -4.60 -3.63 16.41
C VAL A 84 -3.30 -2.84 16.39
N GLU A 85 -2.45 -3.15 15.43
CA GLU A 85 -1.17 -2.46 15.21
C GLU A 85 -1.26 -1.48 14.05
N PHE A 86 -0.89 -0.23 14.32
CA PHE A 86 -0.88 0.89 13.38
C PHE A 86 0.55 1.44 13.21
N PRO A 87 1.05 1.57 11.98
CA PRO A 87 2.27 2.33 11.72
C PRO A 87 1.99 3.84 11.71
N ASP A 88 2.89 4.60 12.31
CA ASP A 88 2.98 6.06 12.27
C ASP A 88 1.66 6.77 12.58
N VAL A 89 1.08 6.47 13.75
CA VAL A 89 -0.11 7.17 14.24
C VAL A 89 0.25 8.64 14.52
N GLN A 90 -0.51 9.57 13.92
CA GLN A 90 -0.22 11.01 13.96
C GLN A 90 -0.89 11.75 15.13
N PHE A 91 -1.69 11.07 15.94
CA PHE A 91 -2.38 11.67 17.08
C PHE A 91 -2.25 10.82 18.34
N GLY A 92 -2.36 11.47 19.50
CA GLY A 92 -2.24 10.79 20.79
C GLY A 92 -3.48 9.95 21.12
N ILE A 93 -3.24 8.71 21.55
CA ILE A 93 -4.27 7.81 22.08
C ILE A 93 -3.82 7.38 23.48
N ARG A 94 -4.76 7.39 24.41
CA ARG A 94 -4.53 7.02 25.81
C ARG A 94 -5.56 6.00 26.26
N GLU A 95 -5.24 5.30 27.34
CA GLU A 95 -6.19 4.43 28.02
C GLU A 95 -7.43 5.23 28.43
N GLY A 96 -8.60 4.62 28.30
CA GLY A 96 -9.90 5.26 28.52
C GLY A 96 -10.46 6.00 27.30
N HIS A 97 -9.69 6.21 26.22
CA HIS A 97 -10.24 6.80 25.00
C HIS A 97 -11.14 5.80 24.27
N ARG A 98 -12.28 6.28 23.76
CA ARG A 98 -13.15 5.50 22.87
C ARG A 98 -12.66 5.64 21.44
N VAL A 99 -12.33 4.52 20.82
CA VAL A 99 -11.75 4.46 19.48
C VAL A 99 -12.57 3.55 18.58
N SER A 100 -12.60 3.88 17.29
CA SER A 100 -13.15 3.03 16.24
C SER A 100 -12.10 2.74 15.18
N VAL A 101 -11.95 1.47 14.88
CA VAL A 101 -11.05 0.99 13.84
C VAL A 101 -11.90 0.55 12.65
N VAL A 102 -11.73 1.22 11.53
CA VAL A 102 -12.37 0.81 10.27
C VAL A 102 -11.45 -0.19 9.59
N CYS A 103 -11.93 -1.42 9.45
CA CYS A 103 -11.22 -2.52 8.83
C CYS A 103 -11.81 -2.83 7.45
N ALA A 104 -10.95 -3.20 6.51
CA ALA A 104 -11.36 -3.75 5.21
C ALA A 104 -10.75 -5.14 5.02
N GLY A 105 -11.57 -6.12 4.68
CA GLY A 105 -11.12 -7.51 4.53
C GLY A 105 -12.09 -8.40 3.77
N PRO A 106 -11.77 -9.69 3.57
CA PRO A 106 -12.69 -10.63 2.96
C PRO A 106 -13.91 -10.84 3.86
N LYS A 107 -15.11 -10.63 3.31
CA LYS A 107 -16.43 -10.84 3.93
C LYS A 107 -16.55 -12.19 4.61
N ARG A 108 -15.94 -13.22 4.01
CA ARG A 108 -16.01 -14.62 4.47
C ARG A 108 -15.22 -14.90 5.74
N THR A 109 -14.27 -14.03 6.11
CA THR A 109 -13.38 -14.28 7.27
C THR A 109 -13.66 -13.37 8.46
N GLY A 110 -14.46 -12.31 8.30
CA GLY A 110 -14.70 -11.31 9.36
C GLY A 110 -13.43 -10.67 9.93
N ARG A 111 -12.31 -10.82 9.20
CA ARG A 111 -10.97 -10.36 9.57
C ARG A 111 -10.48 -9.45 8.47
N GLY A 112 -10.08 -8.25 8.82
CA GLY A 112 -9.69 -7.21 7.89
C GLY A 112 -8.41 -6.55 8.34
N HIS A 113 -7.81 -5.83 7.41
CA HIS A 113 -6.70 -4.95 7.71
C HIS A 113 -7.26 -3.60 8.15
N PRO A 114 -6.70 -2.98 9.20
CA PRO A 114 -7.13 -1.65 9.64
C PRO A 114 -6.76 -0.61 8.57
N MET A 115 -7.78 0.11 8.11
CA MET A 115 -7.70 1.14 7.06
C MET A 115 -7.76 2.55 7.63
N ALA A 116 -8.52 2.75 8.70
CA ALA A 116 -8.62 4.02 9.40
C ALA A 116 -8.75 3.80 10.90
N LEU A 117 -8.29 4.79 11.66
CA LEU A 117 -8.38 4.86 13.10
C LEU A 117 -9.05 6.18 13.47
N VAL A 118 -10.08 6.09 14.29
CA VAL A 118 -10.88 7.21 14.76
C VAL A 118 -10.83 7.22 16.28
N ASN A 119 -10.53 8.37 16.88
CA ASN A 119 -10.59 8.59 18.30
C ASN A 119 -11.73 9.57 18.58
N HIS A 120 -12.80 9.03 19.14
CA HIS A 120 -14.04 9.75 19.45
C HIS A 120 -13.86 10.71 20.62
N THR A 121 -12.98 10.38 21.57
CA THR A 121 -12.68 11.25 22.73
C THR A 121 -12.02 12.57 22.31
N THR A 122 -11.17 12.56 21.29
CA THR A 122 -10.49 13.77 20.82
C THR A 122 -11.04 14.31 19.49
N GLY A 123 -12.01 13.63 18.88
CA GLY A 123 -12.52 13.94 17.54
C GLY A 123 -11.51 13.78 16.40
N ASN A 124 -10.37 13.10 16.65
CA ASN A 124 -9.30 12.96 15.65
C ASN A 124 -9.45 11.67 14.88
N HIS A 125 -9.10 11.70 13.58
CA HIS A 125 -9.09 10.51 12.75
C HIS A 125 -7.86 10.50 11.84
N GLN A 126 -7.40 9.30 11.49
CA GLN A 126 -6.32 9.10 10.53
C GLN A 126 -6.64 7.93 9.62
N MET A 127 -6.46 8.15 8.32
CA MET A 127 -6.46 7.10 7.32
C MET A 127 -5.05 6.55 7.14
N LEU A 128 -4.93 5.24 6.87
CA LEU A 128 -3.66 4.57 6.59
C LEU A 128 -3.55 4.24 5.10
N PRO A 129 -3.25 5.23 4.23
CA PRO A 129 -3.22 5.04 2.77
C PRO A 129 -2.17 4.01 2.33
N ALA A 130 -1.07 3.87 3.08
CA ALA A 130 -0.03 2.88 2.80
C ALA A 130 -0.56 1.43 2.85
N ARG A 131 -1.49 1.12 3.77
CA ARG A 131 -2.11 -0.21 3.86
C ARG A 131 -3.14 -0.45 2.77
N VAL A 132 -3.89 0.58 2.38
CA VAL A 132 -4.80 0.54 1.22
C VAL A 132 -4.01 0.20 -0.04
N ASN A 133 -2.87 0.89 -0.24
CA ASN A 133 -2.01 0.65 -1.39
C ASN A 133 -1.33 -0.73 -1.32
N TRP A 134 -0.96 -1.24 -0.14
CA TRP A 134 -0.36 -2.57 -0.02
C TRP A 134 -1.33 -3.70 -0.43
N ILE A 135 -2.59 -3.63 0.00
CA ILE A 135 -3.62 -4.63 -0.36
C ILE A 135 -3.91 -4.60 -1.87
N LEU A 136 -3.96 -3.41 -2.47
CA LEU A 136 -4.27 -3.26 -3.89
C LEU A 136 -3.05 -3.50 -4.80
N SER A 137 -1.84 -3.06 -4.43
CA SER A 137 -0.68 -2.97 -5.33
C SER A 137 -0.05 -4.31 -5.71
N ASN A 138 -0.14 -5.34 -4.87
CA ASN A 138 0.54 -6.60 -5.15
C ASN A 138 -0.07 -7.36 -6.34
N ARG A 139 -1.36 -7.10 -6.65
CA ARG A 139 -2.00 -7.61 -7.87
C ARG A 139 -1.73 -6.74 -9.09
N ILE A 140 -1.57 -5.43 -8.90
CA ILE A 140 -1.28 -4.46 -9.98
C ILE A 140 0.06 -4.74 -10.61
N LYS A 141 1.11 -5.04 -9.81
CA LYS A 141 2.42 -5.41 -10.36
C LYS A 141 2.29 -6.63 -11.27
N LEU A 142 1.55 -7.65 -10.85
CA LEU A 142 1.36 -8.87 -11.64
C LEU A 142 0.59 -8.60 -12.93
N TYR A 143 -0.50 -7.82 -12.87
CA TYR A 143 -1.29 -7.50 -14.05
C TYR A 143 -0.56 -6.55 -15.01
N ALA A 144 0.13 -5.53 -14.50
CA ALA A 144 0.95 -4.62 -15.30
C ALA A 144 2.13 -5.35 -15.97
N ILE A 145 2.78 -6.29 -15.26
CA ILE A 145 3.83 -7.15 -15.83
C ILE A 145 3.22 -8.07 -16.91
N SER A 146 2.06 -8.69 -16.65
CA SER A 146 1.41 -9.56 -17.65
C SER A 146 0.95 -8.80 -18.89
N ALA A 147 0.48 -7.56 -18.72
CA ALA A 147 0.11 -6.68 -19.81
C ALA A 147 1.33 -6.23 -20.62
N GLY A 148 2.41 -5.84 -19.94
CA GLY A 148 3.69 -5.50 -20.59
C GLY A 148 4.28 -6.69 -21.35
N ALA A 149 4.20 -7.90 -20.78
CA ALA A 149 4.62 -9.13 -21.43
C ALA A 149 3.75 -9.45 -22.66
N ALA A 150 2.43 -9.30 -22.57
CA ALA A 150 1.52 -9.50 -23.71
C ALA A 150 1.80 -8.50 -24.84
N LEU A 151 2.11 -7.24 -24.50
CA LEU A 151 2.46 -6.19 -25.45
C LEU A 151 3.83 -6.47 -26.12
N LEU A 152 4.80 -6.98 -25.36
CA LEU A 152 6.09 -7.44 -25.89
C LEU A 152 5.93 -8.62 -26.85
N ILE A 153 5.11 -9.62 -26.49
CA ILE A 153 4.82 -10.77 -27.35
C ILE A 153 4.13 -10.32 -28.65
N LEU A 154 3.18 -9.40 -28.57
CA LEU A 154 2.53 -8.79 -29.74
C LEU A 154 3.53 -8.03 -30.62
N ALA A 155 4.46 -7.29 -30.03
CA ALA A 155 5.51 -6.59 -30.76
C ALA A 155 6.47 -7.55 -31.48
N VAL A 156 6.86 -8.66 -30.84
CA VAL A 156 7.72 -9.69 -31.43
C VAL A 156 7.00 -10.42 -32.58
N ILE A 157 5.74 -10.79 -32.40
CA ILE A 157 4.92 -11.40 -33.47
C ILE A 157 4.80 -10.45 -34.65
N ALA A 158 4.58 -9.16 -34.39
CA ALA A 158 4.48 -8.15 -35.42
C ALA A 158 5.79 -7.94 -36.20
N LEU A 159 6.94 -7.92 -35.53
CA LEU A 159 8.27 -7.89 -36.16
C LEU A 159 8.53 -9.14 -37.00
N SER A 160 8.04 -10.31 -36.57
CA SER A 160 8.24 -11.60 -37.26
C SER A 160 7.40 -11.74 -38.53
N VAL A 161 6.23 -11.09 -38.59
CA VAL A 161 5.33 -11.08 -39.77
C VAL A 161 5.72 -10.00 -40.78
N SER A 162 6.58 -9.05 -40.39
CA SER A 162 7.08 -7.93 -41.22
C SER A 162 8.13 -8.32 -42.26
N GLY A 163 8.08 -9.55 -42.79
CA GLY A 163 8.77 -9.92 -44.02
C GLY A 163 8.00 -9.49 -45.27
N SER A 164 6.69 -9.26 -45.19
CA SER A 164 5.88 -8.86 -46.34
C SER A 164 4.56 -8.23 -45.89
N VAL A 165 4.39 -6.93 -46.19
CA VAL A 165 3.12 -6.18 -46.14
C VAL A 165 2.55 -5.98 -44.72
N THR A 166 2.24 -4.73 -44.35
CA THR A 166 0.87 -4.25 -44.03
C THR A 166 0.90 -2.99 -43.16
N GLY A 167 0.96 -1.81 -43.79
CA GLY A 167 0.94 -0.49 -43.14
C GLY A 167 -0.40 -0.05 -42.52
N GLY A 168 -1.26 -0.98 -42.09
CA GLY A 168 -2.60 -0.65 -41.58
C GLY A 168 -3.04 -1.39 -40.30
N ILE A 169 -2.53 -2.59 -40.01
CA ILE A 169 -3.02 -3.42 -38.90
C ILE A 169 -2.27 -3.13 -37.58
N MET A 170 -1.02 -2.66 -37.69
CA MET A 170 -0.12 -2.34 -36.58
C MET A 170 -0.66 -1.29 -35.58
N PRO A 171 -1.16 -0.12 -36.00
CA PRO A 171 -1.68 0.87 -35.05
C PRO A 171 -2.93 0.37 -34.33
N VAL A 172 -3.75 -0.46 -34.96
CA VAL A 172 -5.01 -0.97 -34.37
C VAL A 172 -4.72 -1.94 -33.22
N ALA A 173 -3.77 -2.87 -33.38
CA ALA A 173 -3.40 -3.79 -32.31
C ALA A 173 -2.80 -3.06 -31.09
N PHE A 174 -2.00 -2.00 -31.33
CA PHE A 174 -1.45 -1.16 -30.26
C PHE A 174 -2.53 -0.35 -29.53
N LEU A 175 -3.53 0.15 -30.25
CA LEU A 175 -4.67 0.86 -29.67
C LEU A 175 -5.59 -0.06 -28.86
N ILE A 176 -5.83 -1.30 -29.32
CA ILE A 176 -6.62 -2.28 -28.58
C ILE A 176 -5.87 -2.73 -27.33
N GLY A 177 -4.60 -3.10 -27.46
CA GLY A 177 -3.77 -3.52 -26.32
C GLY A 177 -3.60 -2.39 -25.29
N GLY A 178 -3.26 -1.19 -25.76
CA GLY A 178 -3.16 0.00 -24.92
C GLY A 178 -4.50 0.38 -24.28
N GLY A 179 -5.61 0.25 -25.00
CA GLY A 179 -6.96 0.53 -24.52
C GLY A 179 -7.40 -0.41 -23.40
N VAL A 180 -7.12 -1.71 -23.50
CA VAL A 180 -7.44 -2.68 -22.43
C VAL A 180 -6.63 -2.38 -21.16
N VAL A 181 -5.35 -2.04 -21.30
CA VAL A 181 -4.49 -1.67 -20.15
C VAL A 181 -4.96 -0.36 -19.53
N ALA A 182 -5.24 0.66 -20.34
CA ALA A 182 -5.76 1.94 -19.88
C ALA A 182 -7.12 1.78 -19.18
N TRP A 183 -8.00 0.92 -19.70
CA TRP A 183 -9.29 0.60 -19.11
C TRP A 183 -9.15 -0.08 -17.74
N GLU A 184 -8.26 -1.06 -17.60
CA GLU A 184 -8.02 -1.72 -16.31
C GLU A 184 -7.39 -0.77 -15.28
N VAL A 185 -6.44 0.08 -15.70
CA VAL A 185 -5.85 1.12 -14.84
C VAL A 185 -6.90 2.14 -14.41
N PHE A 186 -7.74 2.59 -15.35
CA PHE A 186 -8.82 3.55 -15.07
C PHE A 186 -9.87 2.96 -14.12
N ARG A 187 -10.33 1.73 -14.38
CA ARG A 187 -11.24 0.99 -13.49
C ARG A 187 -10.65 0.85 -12.08
N TRP A 188 -9.35 0.66 -11.97
CA TRP A 188 -8.69 0.57 -10.67
C TRP A 188 -8.60 1.92 -9.94
N LEU A 189 -8.28 3.01 -10.65
CA LEU A 189 -8.24 4.36 -10.08
C LEU A 189 -9.62 4.80 -9.55
N THR A 190 -10.69 4.48 -10.27
CA THR A 190 -12.05 4.81 -9.84
C THR A 190 -12.46 3.99 -8.62
N LEU A 191 -12.07 2.71 -8.55
CA LEU A 191 -12.30 1.87 -7.37
C LEU A 191 -11.51 2.31 -6.15
N TYR A 192 -10.25 2.72 -6.31
CA TYR A 192 -9.45 3.29 -5.22
C TYR A 192 -10.13 4.52 -4.63
N ARG A 193 -10.67 5.40 -5.49
CA ARG A 193 -11.45 6.55 -5.05
C ARG A 193 -12.71 6.13 -4.30
N GLN A 194 -13.46 5.15 -4.81
CA GLN A 194 -14.69 4.68 -4.14
C GLN A 194 -14.41 4.09 -2.75
N VAL A 195 -13.42 3.19 -2.63
CA VAL A 195 -13.08 2.59 -1.32
C VAL A 195 -12.59 3.66 -0.35
N ARG A 196 -11.77 4.61 -0.83
CA ARG A 196 -11.30 5.71 0.00
C ARG A 196 -12.48 6.57 0.50
N LEU A 197 -13.38 6.96 -0.39
CA LEU A 197 -14.55 7.76 -0.04
C LEU A 197 -15.49 7.00 0.91
N GLU A 198 -15.67 5.70 0.71
CA GLU A 198 -16.51 4.88 1.59
C GLU A 198 -15.91 4.77 2.99
N VAL A 199 -14.61 4.51 3.10
CA VAL A 199 -13.92 4.47 4.40
C VAL A 199 -13.98 5.83 5.08
N GLU A 200 -13.88 6.92 4.32
CA GLU A 200 -13.98 8.29 4.83
C GLU A 200 -15.41 8.61 5.30
N ASN A 201 -16.43 8.26 4.51
CA ASN A 201 -17.85 8.40 4.89
C ASN A 201 -18.19 7.56 6.13
N VAL A 202 -17.70 6.32 6.21
CA VAL A 202 -17.90 5.46 7.38
C VAL A 202 -17.20 6.05 8.60
N ALA A 203 -15.96 6.55 8.46
CA ALA A 203 -15.26 7.20 9.57
C ALA A 203 -16.01 8.45 10.07
N GLN A 204 -16.50 9.30 9.16
CA GLN A 204 -17.26 10.51 9.51
C GLN A 204 -18.63 10.20 10.11
N SER A 205 -19.37 9.24 9.55
CA SER A 205 -20.66 8.81 10.12
C SER A 205 -20.52 8.21 11.51
N THR A 206 -19.40 7.53 11.79
CA THR A 206 -19.12 6.99 13.12
C THR A 206 -18.87 8.12 14.13
N LEU A 207 -18.20 9.21 13.73
CA LEU A 207 -18.04 10.41 14.57
C LEU A 207 -19.39 11.09 14.86
N GLN A 208 -20.23 11.28 13.85
CA GLN A 208 -21.53 11.95 14.00
C GLN A 208 -22.53 11.15 14.84
N LYS A 209 -22.51 9.81 14.75
CA LYS A 209 -23.43 8.94 15.50
C LYS A 209 -23.19 9.00 17.02
N GLU A 210 -21.99 9.40 17.44
CA GLU A 210 -21.62 9.52 18.84
C GLU A 210 -21.86 10.94 19.40
N GLU A 211 -21.85 11.95 18.52
CA GLU A 211 -22.16 13.34 18.87
C GLU A 211 -23.67 13.59 19.05
N ASP A 212 -24.54 12.77 18.43
CA ASP A 212 -26.00 12.86 18.56
C ASP A 212 -26.62 11.55 19.14
N PRO A 213 -26.42 11.26 20.44
CA PRO A 213 -27.02 10.08 21.09
C PRO A 213 -28.56 10.15 21.19
N THR A 214 -29.18 11.27 20.80
CA THR A 214 -30.62 11.54 20.92
C THR A 214 -31.48 11.11 19.73
N ARG A 215 -30.88 10.69 18.60
CA ARG A 215 -31.63 10.32 17.38
C ARG A 215 -31.94 8.83 17.22
N ALA A 216 -31.53 8.00 18.17
CA ALA A 216 -31.76 6.55 18.15
C ALA A 216 -32.62 6.05 19.33
N ALA A 217 -33.52 6.89 19.83
CA ALA A 217 -34.59 6.52 20.74
C ALA A 217 -35.96 6.68 20.05
#